data_AF-A0A8H3U869-F1
#
_entry.id   AF-A0A8H3U869-F1
#
_cell.length_a   1.000
_cell.length_b   1.000
_cell.length_c   1.000
_cell.angle_alpha   90.00
_cell.angle_beta   90.00
_cell.angle_gamma   90.00
#
_symmetry.space_group_name_H-M   'P 1'
#
loop_
_entity.id
_entity.type
_entity.pdbx_description
1 polymer ?
#
loop_
_entity_poly.entity_id
_entity_poly.type
_entity_poly.pdbx_seq_one_letter_code
_entity_poly.pdbx_strand_id
1 'polypeptide(L)'
;MVACCAAVRPLVGTWRNLPSSSIKYLFVAVFLTITLSYSLFYTNSFDRIRDVHSPHQRPWPLQEEEILIGGHPIDDLILKARAQYTETLGKQSDDLTSAARQYRKRRGRHPPPGFDKWFEYARSQDAVIVEDFFDRIYDDLAPYWAIDPRVLRYQADAYEFKVVVRNGNATYMDDGATGRVPWLPLWHGLIQEMEEELPDVDIPINMMDESRLLVPWEEINEYMQKSRPSKSLTPVAEVITSFTGLAAFDADTSRTEGIEPYDPKWRGGPYWDMVRDACPPDSPARNATTLTDLTAPILFSDGYPEYSYQGYVSNWTANKDPCYQPHLRGLHGTFIEPISIRSSTKLIPLFGGSKLSVNNEILLPPATYLNPDPLYAGGKDHGPAWEEKKNGIVWRGVASGGRSKAETWRHFHRHRFVQMVNGTAVLKVETTRVPGETFNIPGYKHYSLKAPRNGYLGDWLSTFSDAAFIDMLCFPGNGRRDCAHTNEWFEVKDALPMEKMYEAKYLPDIDGNSFSGRYHGFLRSTSLPIKATIYNEWHDSRLFPWIHFVPMDNSFIDIYGILDYFIGFEGFEGHDAMAMMIALEGERWMEMVGRRVDMKIYVWRLLLEWARVCDDGREVLGWVGDLERGFGGTVV
;
A
#
# COMPACT_ATOMS: atom_id res chain seq x y z
N MET A 1 -5.29 -34.61 8.85
CA MET A 1 -5.43 -35.78 9.74
C MET A 1 -6.48 -36.80 9.31
N VAL A 2 -7.58 -36.43 8.63
CA VAL A 2 -8.62 -37.40 8.21
C VAL A 2 -8.21 -38.27 7.00
N ALA A 3 -7.29 -37.80 6.14
CA ALA A 3 -6.80 -38.58 5.00
C ALA A 3 -5.84 -39.73 5.36
N CYS A 4 -5.22 -39.70 6.56
CA CYS A 4 -4.29 -40.73 7.00
C CYS A 4 -5.00 -42.02 7.45
N CYS A 5 -6.26 -41.93 7.91
CA CYS A 5 -7.00 -43.10 8.39
C CYS A 5 -7.52 -44.00 7.26
N ALA A 6 -7.63 -43.51 6.02
CA ALA A 6 -8.14 -44.28 4.88
C ALA A 6 -7.09 -45.23 4.28
N ALA A 7 -5.80 -44.92 4.40
CA ALA A 7 -4.71 -45.71 3.84
C ALA A 7 -4.22 -46.87 4.75
N VAL A 8 -4.63 -46.91 6.03
CA VAL A 8 -4.14 -47.92 6.99
C VAL A 8 -4.98 -49.21 6.99
N ARG A 9 -6.25 -49.15 6.57
CA ARG A 9 -7.13 -50.33 6.57
C ARG A 9 -6.67 -51.50 5.67
N PRO A 10 -6.02 -51.32 4.51
CA PRO A 10 -5.52 -52.44 3.70
C PRO A 10 -4.23 -53.08 4.26
N LEU A 11 -3.44 -52.35 5.05
CA LEU A 11 -2.12 -52.79 5.55
C LEU A 11 -2.20 -53.69 6.79
N VAL A 12 -3.26 -53.57 7.59
CA VAL A 12 -3.45 -54.42 8.78
C VAL A 12 -3.78 -55.88 8.39
N GLY A 13 -4.41 -56.10 7.23
CA GLY A 13 -4.73 -57.43 6.71
C GLY A 13 -3.50 -58.22 6.27
N THR A 14 -2.52 -57.57 5.64
CA THR A 14 -1.26 -58.19 5.22
C THR A 14 -0.30 -58.46 6.38
N TRP A 15 -0.38 -57.68 7.47
CA TRP A 15 0.47 -57.84 8.65
C TRP A 15 0.24 -59.15 9.44
N ARG A 16 -1.00 -59.68 9.43
CA ARG A 16 -1.36 -60.93 10.11
C ARG A 16 -0.80 -62.18 9.42
N ASN A 17 -0.55 -62.13 8.11
CA ASN A 17 -0.15 -63.30 7.31
C ASN A 17 1.37 -63.43 7.10
N LEU A 18 2.19 -62.60 7.76
CA LEU A 18 3.65 -62.73 7.68
C LEU A 18 4.15 -63.91 8.54
N PRO A 19 4.87 -64.88 7.94
CA PRO A 19 5.13 -66.20 8.54
C PRO A 19 6.22 -66.21 9.64
N SER A 20 6.96 -65.12 9.86
CA SER A 20 7.95 -65.06 10.94
C SER A 20 7.96 -63.72 11.68
N SER A 21 8.27 -63.77 12.98
CA SER A 21 8.41 -62.59 13.84
C SER A 21 9.51 -61.66 13.34
N SER A 22 10.61 -62.19 12.79
CA SER A 22 11.73 -61.44 12.24
C SER A 22 11.33 -60.51 11.08
N ILE A 23 10.42 -60.96 10.21
CA ILE A 23 9.93 -60.14 9.07
C ILE A 23 9.04 -59.00 9.55
N LYS A 24 8.28 -59.21 10.63
CA LYS A 24 7.45 -58.16 11.26
C LYS A 24 8.32 -57.08 11.90
N TYR A 25 9.40 -57.46 12.59
CA TYR A 25 10.37 -56.51 13.13
C TYR A 25 11.09 -55.72 12.03
N LEU A 26 11.44 -56.36 10.91
CA LEU A 26 12.05 -55.68 9.77
C LEU A 26 11.10 -54.61 9.17
N PHE A 27 9.81 -54.93 9.05
CA PHE A 27 8.81 -53.99 8.54
C PHE A 27 8.63 -52.77 9.45
N VAL A 28 8.60 -52.99 10.77
CA VAL A 28 8.51 -51.90 11.76
C VAL A 28 9.78 -51.05 11.74
N ALA A 29 10.96 -51.67 11.65
CA ALA A 29 12.22 -50.96 11.56
C ALA A 29 12.30 -50.09 10.31
N VAL A 30 11.92 -50.62 9.14
CA VAL A 30 11.89 -49.87 7.87
C VAL A 30 10.90 -48.71 7.94
N PHE A 31 9.70 -48.93 8.46
CA PHE A 31 8.70 -47.87 8.58
C PHE A 31 9.14 -46.75 9.52
N LEU A 32 9.73 -47.10 10.68
CA LEU A 32 10.30 -46.15 11.62
C LEU A 32 11.48 -45.39 11.01
N THR A 33 12.37 -46.06 10.27
CA THR A 33 13.47 -45.36 9.58
C THR A 33 12.95 -44.42 8.50
N ILE A 34 11.92 -44.78 7.73
CA ILE A 34 11.34 -43.88 6.72
C ILE A 34 10.68 -42.68 7.40
N THR A 35 9.93 -42.88 8.49
CA THR A 35 9.30 -41.76 9.21
C THR A 35 10.32 -40.87 9.91
N LEU A 36 11.37 -41.42 10.52
CA LEU A 36 12.47 -40.62 11.08
C LEU A 36 13.27 -39.90 10.00
N SER A 37 13.54 -40.54 8.85
CA SER A 37 14.24 -39.91 7.73
C SER A 37 13.40 -38.79 7.14
N TYR A 38 12.10 -39.00 6.97
CA TYR A 38 11.16 -37.98 6.50
C TYR A 38 11.06 -36.83 7.50
N SER A 39 10.98 -37.12 8.80
CA SER A 39 10.97 -36.09 9.85
C SER A 39 12.28 -35.30 9.89
N LEU A 40 13.44 -35.95 9.78
CA LEU A 40 14.75 -35.31 9.77
C LEU A 40 14.98 -34.47 8.50
N PHE A 41 14.50 -34.93 7.34
CA PHE A 41 14.50 -34.13 6.11
C PHE A 41 13.55 -32.95 6.22
N TYR A 42 12.34 -33.13 6.78
CA TYR A 42 11.38 -32.05 6.95
C TYR A 42 11.85 -31.00 7.95
N THR A 43 12.47 -31.41 9.07
CA THR A 43 13.04 -30.48 10.06
C THR A 43 14.29 -29.78 9.52
N ASN A 44 15.19 -30.48 8.81
CA ASN A 44 16.35 -29.84 8.19
C ASN A 44 15.98 -28.90 7.02
N SER A 45 14.91 -29.17 6.28
CA SER A 45 14.38 -28.23 5.29
C SER A 45 13.76 -26.99 5.96
N PHE A 46 13.08 -27.16 7.10
CA PHE A 46 12.56 -26.03 7.89
C PHE A 46 13.66 -25.21 8.56
N ASP A 47 14.72 -25.85 9.07
CA ASP A 47 15.86 -25.15 9.65
C ASP A 47 16.70 -24.43 8.59
N ARG A 48 16.82 -24.99 7.37
CA ARG A 48 17.39 -24.25 6.22
C ARG A 48 16.55 -23.04 5.80
N ILE A 49 15.23 -23.05 6.00
CA ILE A 49 14.36 -21.91 5.73
C ILE A 49 14.47 -20.87 6.87
N ARG A 50 14.72 -21.29 8.12
CA ARG A 50 14.94 -20.38 9.25
C ARG A 50 16.29 -19.66 9.21
N ASP A 51 17.36 -20.30 8.73
CA ASP A 51 18.69 -19.68 8.61
C ASP A 51 18.80 -18.58 7.52
N VAL A 52 17.69 -18.25 6.83
CA VAL A 52 17.59 -17.18 5.81
C VAL A 52 17.11 -15.83 6.41
N HIS A 53 16.79 -15.78 7.71
CA HIS A 53 16.14 -14.62 8.35
C HIS A 53 17.11 -13.59 8.95
N SER A 54 18.37 -13.54 8.50
CA SER A 54 19.24 -12.42 8.89
C SER A 54 18.92 -11.19 8.04
N PRO A 55 18.66 -10.01 8.63
CA PRO A 55 18.44 -8.75 7.90
C PRO A 55 19.68 -8.29 7.11
N HIS A 56 20.81 -9.00 7.24
CA HIS A 56 22.05 -8.76 6.49
C HIS A 56 22.21 -9.65 5.25
N GLN A 57 21.25 -10.53 4.95
CA GLN A 57 21.31 -11.25 3.68
C GLN A 57 20.99 -10.29 2.55
N ARG A 58 21.99 -10.11 1.67
CA ARG A 58 21.86 -9.39 0.40
C ARG A 58 20.61 -9.87 -0.35
N PRO A 59 20.00 -9.02 -1.21
CA PRO A 59 18.99 -9.46 -2.16
C PRO A 59 19.46 -10.77 -2.81
N TRP A 60 18.53 -11.69 -3.09
CA TRP A 60 18.84 -13.06 -3.54
C TRP A 60 20.09 -13.10 -4.42
N PRO A 61 21.14 -13.88 -4.06
CA PRO A 61 22.41 -13.87 -4.76
C PRO A 61 22.26 -14.62 -6.08
N LEU A 62 21.59 -14.00 -7.05
CA LEU A 62 21.78 -14.35 -8.44
C LEU A 62 23.06 -13.65 -8.88
N GLN A 63 23.99 -14.41 -9.47
CA GLN A 63 25.19 -13.83 -10.06
C GLN A 63 24.76 -12.71 -11.01
N GLU A 64 25.24 -11.48 -10.77
CA GLU A 64 24.89 -10.27 -11.54
C GLU A 64 25.04 -10.47 -13.06
N GLU A 65 25.84 -11.45 -13.46
CA GLU A 65 26.22 -11.75 -14.84
C GLU A 65 25.21 -12.63 -15.61
N GLU A 66 24.30 -13.37 -14.95
CA GLU A 66 23.37 -14.27 -15.65
C GLU A 66 22.03 -13.63 -16.06
N ILE A 67 21.74 -12.40 -15.60
CA ILE A 67 20.35 -11.93 -15.48
C ILE A 67 20.01 -10.68 -16.29
N LEU A 68 21.00 -9.90 -16.70
CA LEU A 68 20.76 -8.69 -17.47
C LEU A 68 21.50 -8.82 -18.79
N ILE A 69 20.89 -9.53 -19.74
CA ILE A 69 21.23 -9.32 -21.14
C ILE A 69 20.73 -7.91 -21.45
N GLY A 70 21.53 -6.89 -21.12
CA GLY A 70 21.17 -5.50 -21.30
C GLY A 70 20.60 -5.28 -22.69
N GLY A 71 19.43 -4.64 -22.77
CA GLY A 71 18.75 -4.43 -24.03
C GLY A 71 17.29 -4.01 -23.92
N HIS A 72 16.59 -4.32 -22.82
CA HIS A 72 15.23 -3.87 -22.59
C HIS A 72 15.15 -2.74 -21.53
N PRO A 73 14.30 -1.70 -21.69
CA PRO A 73 14.21 -0.61 -20.72
C PRO A 73 13.85 -1.03 -19.29
N ILE A 74 13.13 -2.14 -19.12
CA ILE A 74 12.81 -2.71 -17.80
C ILE A 74 14.07 -3.22 -17.08
N ASP A 75 15.07 -3.74 -17.81
CA ASP A 75 16.34 -4.19 -17.23
C ASP A 75 17.07 -3.03 -16.53
N ASP A 76 17.11 -1.87 -17.18
CA ASP A 76 17.72 -0.65 -16.66
C ASP A 76 16.95 -0.12 -15.43
N LEU A 77 15.62 -0.22 -15.45
CA LEU A 77 14.77 0.18 -14.31
C LEU A 77 14.99 -0.72 -13.10
N ILE A 78 15.10 -2.04 -13.29
CA ILE A 78 15.44 -2.99 -12.22
C ILE A 78 16.82 -2.68 -11.64
N LEU A 79 17.83 -2.46 -12.49
CA LEU A 79 19.19 -2.09 -12.05
C LEU A 79 19.21 -0.80 -11.23
N LYS A 80 18.54 0.24 -11.72
CA LYS A 80 18.43 1.52 -11.01
C LYS A 80 17.74 1.34 -9.66
N ALA A 81 16.65 0.57 -9.62
CA ALA A 81 15.92 0.33 -8.39
C ALA A 81 16.73 -0.47 -7.36
N ARG A 82 17.56 -1.44 -7.80
CA ARG A 82 18.49 -2.18 -6.91
C ARG A 82 19.53 -1.27 -6.27
N ALA A 83 20.09 -0.34 -7.05
CA ALA A 83 21.03 0.64 -6.54
C ALA A 83 20.38 1.55 -5.47
N GLN A 84 19.17 2.06 -5.75
CA GLN A 84 18.41 2.91 -4.81
C GLN A 84 18.02 2.15 -3.53
N TYR A 85 17.61 0.89 -3.66
CA TYR A 85 17.29 0.01 -2.54
C TYR A 85 18.51 -0.20 -1.65
N THR A 86 19.65 -0.56 -2.24
CA THR A 86 20.92 -0.78 -1.52
C THR A 86 21.40 0.50 -0.81
N GLU A 87 21.32 1.65 -1.47
CA GLU A 87 21.68 2.94 -0.88
C GLU A 87 20.79 3.26 0.33
N THR A 88 19.50 3.02 0.23
CA THR A 88 18.55 3.27 1.34
C THR A 88 18.84 2.36 2.52
N LEU A 89 19.05 1.05 2.30
CA LEU A 89 19.38 0.11 3.37
C LEU A 89 20.74 0.39 4.02
N GLY A 90 21.70 0.96 3.29
CA GLY A 90 22.96 1.43 3.85
C GLY A 90 22.82 2.51 4.93
N LYS A 91 21.62 3.09 5.11
CA LYS A 91 21.31 4.09 6.15
C LYS A 91 20.65 3.49 7.40
N GLN A 92 20.48 2.17 7.45
CA GLN A 92 19.89 1.48 8.61
C GLN A 92 20.62 1.81 9.91
N SER A 93 19.85 1.95 10.99
CA SER A 93 20.36 2.19 12.34
C SER A 93 20.16 0.95 13.21
N ASP A 94 21.25 0.38 13.71
CA ASP A 94 21.21 -0.86 14.52
C ASP A 94 21.25 -0.59 16.03
N ASP A 95 21.49 0.65 16.44
CA ASP A 95 21.54 1.08 17.84
C ASP A 95 20.81 2.41 18.06
N LEU A 96 20.39 2.64 19.31
CA LEU A 96 19.58 3.77 19.72
C LEU A 96 20.27 5.12 19.45
N THR A 97 21.58 5.21 19.70
CA THR A 97 22.35 6.44 19.51
C THR A 97 22.46 6.77 18.02
N SER A 98 22.71 5.77 17.17
CA SER A 98 22.73 5.94 15.71
C SER A 98 21.35 6.34 15.18
N ALA A 99 20.27 5.72 15.67
CA ALA A 99 18.91 6.07 15.28
C ALA A 99 18.55 7.52 15.69
N ALA A 100 18.86 7.91 16.92
CA ALA A 100 18.65 9.29 17.40
C ALA A 100 19.49 10.31 16.62
N ARG A 101 20.72 9.96 16.22
CA ARG A 101 21.56 10.80 15.36
C ARG A 101 20.97 10.97 13.96
N GLN A 102 20.52 9.88 13.32
CA GLN A 102 19.87 9.95 12.01
C GLN A 102 18.58 10.75 12.07
N TYR A 103 17.79 10.56 13.14
CA TYR A 103 16.61 11.37 13.41
C TYR A 103 16.97 12.86 13.45
N ARG A 104 17.93 13.28 14.29
CA ARG A 104 18.32 14.70 14.40
C ARG A 104 18.81 15.24 13.06
N LYS A 105 19.60 14.47 12.33
CA LYS A 105 20.10 14.83 10.99
C LYS A 105 18.97 15.06 9.98
N ARG A 106 17.94 14.20 9.97
CA ARG A 106 16.85 14.27 8.98
C ARG A 106 15.73 15.22 9.40
N ARG A 107 15.39 15.26 10.69
CA ARG A 107 14.21 15.95 11.23
C ARG A 107 14.54 17.33 11.81
N GLY A 108 15.80 17.61 12.12
CA GLY A 108 16.24 18.89 12.68
C GLY A 108 15.70 19.17 14.08
N ARG A 109 15.33 18.12 14.83
CA ARG A 109 14.82 18.19 16.21
C ARG A 109 15.37 17.04 17.03
N HIS A 110 15.26 17.10 18.35
CA HIS A 110 15.43 15.92 19.19
C HIS A 110 14.26 14.94 19.00
N PRO A 111 14.50 13.62 19.08
CA PRO A 111 13.42 12.63 19.05
C PRO A 111 12.36 12.93 20.12
N PRO A 112 11.08 12.58 19.94
CA PRO A 112 10.07 12.83 20.97
C PRO A 112 10.33 11.98 22.23
N PRO A 113 9.81 12.36 23.42
CA PRO A 113 9.81 11.48 24.58
C PRO A 113 9.22 10.10 24.25
N GLY A 114 9.81 9.03 24.82
CA GLY A 114 9.45 7.64 24.51
C GLY A 114 10.14 7.05 23.27
N PHE A 115 11.01 7.81 22.59
CA PHE A 115 11.78 7.31 21.44
C PHE A 115 12.69 6.11 21.76
N ASP A 116 13.29 6.09 22.94
CA ASP A 116 14.08 4.96 23.44
C ASP A 116 13.26 3.69 23.55
N LYS A 117 12.11 3.75 24.23
CA LYS A 117 11.19 2.60 24.36
C LYS A 117 10.67 2.13 23.00
N TRP A 118 10.30 3.07 22.14
CA TRP A 118 9.89 2.77 20.77
C TRP A 118 11.00 2.01 20.01
N PHE A 119 12.25 2.48 20.10
CA PHE A 119 13.38 1.85 19.42
C PHE A 119 13.72 0.48 20.02
N GLU A 120 13.71 0.35 21.35
CA GLU A 120 13.92 -0.91 22.05
C GLU A 120 12.87 -1.93 21.65
N TYR A 121 11.60 -1.54 21.60
CA TYR A 121 10.52 -2.39 21.10
C TYR A 121 10.78 -2.79 19.65
N ALA A 122 11.02 -1.82 18.76
CA ALA A 122 11.23 -2.10 17.35
C ALA A 122 12.40 -3.06 17.11
N ARG A 123 13.51 -2.87 17.83
CA ARG A 123 14.67 -3.78 17.81
C ARG A 123 14.32 -5.17 18.34
N SER A 124 13.51 -5.28 19.38
CA SER A 124 13.06 -6.58 19.93
C SER A 124 12.19 -7.39 18.98
N GLN A 125 11.66 -6.74 17.93
CA GLN A 125 10.79 -7.33 16.91
C GLN A 125 11.50 -7.49 15.56
N ASP A 126 12.83 -7.34 15.54
CA ASP A 126 13.65 -7.43 14.33
C ASP A 126 13.16 -6.47 13.22
N ALA A 127 12.73 -5.26 13.58
CA ALA A 127 12.28 -4.28 12.61
C ALA A 127 13.45 -3.60 11.90
N VAL A 128 13.29 -3.35 10.60
CA VAL A 128 14.28 -2.61 9.79
C VAL A 128 14.11 -1.11 10.03
N ILE A 129 15.08 -0.49 10.71
CA ILE A 129 15.01 0.93 11.09
C ILE A 129 15.89 1.77 10.16
N VAL A 130 15.26 2.29 9.11
CA VAL A 130 15.81 3.35 8.25
C VAL A 130 14.97 4.61 8.49
N GLU A 131 15.61 5.72 8.84
CA GLU A 131 14.90 6.96 9.18
C GLU A 131 14.02 7.46 8.00
N ASP A 132 14.46 7.24 6.75
CA ASP A 132 13.71 7.54 5.52
C ASP A 132 12.33 6.84 5.49
N PHE A 133 12.17 5.67 6.12
CA PHE A 133 10.89 4.95 6.17
C PHE A 133 9.81 5.69 6.97
N PHE A 134 10.16 6.69 7.77
CA PHE A 134 9.21 7.47 8.57
C PHE A 134 8.84 8.80 7.93
N ASP A 135 9.32 9.11 6.72
CA ASP A 135 9.06 10.39 6.04
C ASP A 135 7.60 10.78 5.96
N ARG A 136 6.73 9.82 5.65
CA ARG A 136 5.29 10.04 5.57
C ARG A 136 4.72 10.72 6.82
N ILE A 137 5.18 10.33 8.02
CA ILE A 137 4.76 10.95 9.28
C ILE A 137 5.10 12.44 9.28
N TYR A 138 6.32 12.79 8.89
CA TYR A 138 6.81 14.17 8.97
C TYR A 138 6.23 15.04 7.86
N ASP A 139 6.03 14.49 6.67
CA ASP A 139 5.39 15.20 5.56
C ASP A 139 3.94 15.54 5.90
N ASP A 140 3.22 14.58 6.50
CA ASP A 140 1.82 14.75 6.88
C ASP A 140 1.65 15.69 8.09
N LEU A 141 2.57 15.63 9.07
CA LEU A 141 2.50 16.46 10.27
C LEU A 141 3.06 17.88 10.09
N ALA A 142 3.90 18.12 9.08
CA ALA A 142 4.60 19.40 8.90
C ALA A 142 3.69 20.65 8.84
N PRO A 143 2.53 20.63 8.14
CA PRO A 143 1.63 21.79 8.13
C PRO A 143 1.07 22.14 9.51
N TYR A 144 0.82 21.13 10.35
CA TYR A 144 0.18 21.33 11.66
C TYR A 144 1.07 22.05 12.68
N TRP A 145 2.39 22.04 12.51
CA TRP A 145 3.32 22.85 13.31
C TRP A 145 3.10 24.37 13.18
N ALA A 146 2.39 24.82 12.15
CA ALA A 146 2.02 26.23 11.99
C ALA A 146 0.72 26.62 12.71
N ILE A 147 0.00 25.66 13.26
CA ILE A 147 -1.26 25.89 13.99
C ILE A 147 -0.95 25.91 15.49
N ASP A 148 -1.64 26.78 16.22
CA ASP A 148 -1.57 26.85 17.68
C ASP A 148 -1.95 25.48 18.29
N PRO A 149 -1.11 24.88 19.16
CA PRO A 149 -1.37 23.55 19.72
C PRO A 149 -2.69 23.49 20.51
N ARG A 150 -3.13 24.58 21.15
CA ARG A 150 -4.43 24.66 21.82
C ARG A 150 -5.59 24.51 20.84
N VAL A 151 -5.48 25.11 19.65
CA VAL A 151 -6.48 24.97 18.57
C VAL A 151 -6.51 23.53 18.06
N LEU A 152 -5.35 22.90 17.87
CA LEU A 152 -5.26 21.51 17.42
C LEU A 152 -5.93 20.55 18.40
N ARG A 153 -5.65 20.68 19.70
CA ARG A 153 -6.30 19.86 20.74
C ARG A 153 -7.81 20.03 20.73
N TYR A 154 -8.30 21.27 20.63
CA TYR A 154 -9.74 21.52 20.51
C TYR A 154 -10.35 20.89 19.26
N GLN A 155 -9.72 21.04 18.09
CA GLN A 155 -10.25 20.46 16.85
C GLN A 155 -10.23 18.92 16.88
N ALA A 156 -9.19 18.32 17.47
CA ALA A 156 -9.09 16.88 17.63
C ALA A 156 -10.16 16.34 18.59
N ASP A 157 -10.38 17.01 19.73
CA ASP A 157 -11.43 16.66 20.68
C ASP A 157 -12.84 16.88 20.08
N ALA A 158 -13.05 17.92 19.29
CA ALA A 158 -14.37 18.24 18.76
C ALA A 158 -14.88 17.26 17.69
N TYR A 159 -14.02 16.40 17.13
CA TYR A 159 -14.43 15.47 16.09
C TYR A 159 -15.13 14.22 16.66
N GLU A 160 -16.23 13.84 16.02
CA GLU A 160 -17.18 12.82 16.51
C GLU A 160 -16.64 11.38 16.45
N PHE A 161 -15.71 11.09 15.53
CA PHE A 161 -15.13 9.76 15.39
C PHE A 161 -13.63 9.79 15.69
N LYS A 162 -13.23 9.26 16.84
CA LYS A 162 -11.84 9.37 17.29
C LYS A 162 -11.42 8.23 18.20
N VAL A 163 -10.14 7.92 18.19
CA VAL A 163 -9.49 7.14 19.25
C VAL A 163 -8.91 8.12 20.26
N VAL A 164 -9.07 7.83 21.54
CA VAL A 164 -8.68 8.69 22.67
C VAL A 164 -7.81 7.86 23.60
N VAL A 165 -6.59 8.32 23.86
CA VAL A 165 -5.71 7.74 24.88
C VAL A 165 -5.70 8.67 26.09
N ARG A 166 -5.97 8.13 27.28
CA ARG A 166 -5.83 8.84 28.56
C ARG A 166 -5.21 7.92 29.60
N ASN A 167 -4.15 8.37 30.25
CA ASN A 167 -3.45 7.63 31.32
C ASN A 167 -3.14 6.17 30.95
N GLY A 168 -2.63 5.97 29.73
CA GLY A 168 -2.28 4.65 29.23
C GLY A 168 -3.46 3.74 28.90
N ASN A 169 -4.67 4.28 28.72
CA ASN A 169 -5.87 3.53 28.34
C ASN A 169 -6.52 4.13 27.09
N ALA A 170 -6.60 3.34 26.02
CA ALA A 170 -7.16 3.70 24.73
C ALA A 170 -8.63 3.30 24.64
N THR A 171 -9.48 4.25 24.29
CA THR A 171 -10.91 4.05 23.98
C THR A 171 -11.23 4.70 22.64
N TYR A 172 -12.43 4.46 22.10
CA TYR A 172 -12.88 5.17 20.91
C TYR A 172 -14.28 5.73 21.09
N MET A 173 -14.57 6.80 20.36
CA MET A 173 -15.87 7.46 20.28
C MET A 173 -16.41 7.36 18.86
N ASP A 174 -17.71 7.11 18.74
CA ASP A 174 -18.45 7.14 17.49
C ASP A 174 -19.76 7.94 17.63
N ASP A 175 -20.51 8.05 16.54
CA ASP A 175 -21.79 8.77 16.49
C ASP A 175 -22.97 8.01 17.14
N GLY A 176 -22.69 6.90 17.84
CA GLY A 176 -23.67 6.05 18.50
C GLY A 176 -24.53 5.22 17.55
N ALA A 177 -24.31 5.29 16.24
CA ALA A 177 -25.06 4.53 15.26
C ALA A 177 -24.38 3.19 14.95
N THR A 178 -25.02 2.09 15.33
CA THR A 178 -24.49 0.74 15.18
C THR A 178 -24.04 0.44 13.75
N GLY A 179 -22.77 0.05 13.59
CA GLY A 179 -22.24 -0.54 12.36
C GLY A 179 -21.93 0.42 11.20
N ARG A 180 -21.96 1.75 11.41
CA ARG A 180 -21.59 2.69 10.34
C ARG A 180 -20.12 2.61 9.95
N VAL A 181 -19.25 2.19 10.87
CA VAL A 181 -17.81 2.35 10.68
C VAL A 181 -17.04 1.10 11.09
N PRO A 182 -16.85 0.16 10.15
CA PRO A 182 -16.15 -1.08 10.44
C PRO A 182 -14.64 -0.88 10.71
N TRP A 183 -14.06 0.28 10.34
CA TRP A 183 -12.62 0.53 10.40
C TRP A 183 -12.12 1.00 11.76
N LEU A 184 -12.89 1.81 12.48
CA LEU A 184 -12.46 2.46 13.72
C LEU A 184 -12.06 1.46 14.81
N PRO A 185 -12.81 0.36 15.05
CA PRO A 185 -12.37 -0.68 15.98
C PRO A 185 -11.03 -1.34 15.61
N LEU A 186 -10.69 -1.41 14.33
CA LEU A 186 -9.42 -2.01 13.88
C LEU A 186 -8.22 -1.12 14.21
N TRP A 187 -8.35 0.20 14.00
CA TRP A 187 -7.32 1.16 14.41
C TRP A 187 -7.23 1.30 15.92
N HIS A 188 -8.36 1.35 16.63
CA HIS A 188 -8.38 1.30 18.10
C HIS A 188 -7.66 0.05 18.60
N GLY A 189 -7.97 -1.13 18.06
CA GLY A 189 -7.32 -2.38 18.46
C GLY A 189 -5.80 -2.38 18.25
N LEU A 190 -5.29 -1.77 17.17
CA LEU A 190 -3.85 -1.61 16.98
C LEU A 190 -3.24 -0.64 18.01
N ILE A 191 -3.91 0.47 18.31
CA ILE A 191 -3.45 1.48 19.28
C ILE A 191 -3.45 0.92 20.69
N GLN A 192 -4.45 0.09 21.03
CA GLN A 192 -4.56 -0.58 22.32
C GLN A 192 -3.34 -1.48 22.62
N GLU A 193 -2.69 -2.04 21.60
CA GLU A 193 -1.49 -2.87 21.81
C GLU A 193 -0.27 -2.09 22.35
N MET A 194 -0.30 -0.77 22.36
CA MET A 194 0.78 0.10 22.86
C MET A 194 0.29 1.22 23.80
N GLU A 195 -0.95 1.13 24.29
CA GLU A 195 -1.60 2.22 25.03
C GLU A 195 -0.81 2.69 26.26
N GLU A 196 -0.20 1.77 27.02
CA GLU A 196 0.58 2.08 28.21
C GLU A 196 1.82 2.95 27.93
N GLU A 197 2.31 2.94 26.69
CA GLU A 197 3.50 3.66 26.27
C GLU A 197 3.20 4.96 25.52
N LEU A 198 1.92 5.25 25.28
CA LEU A 198 1.47 6.45 24.59
C LEU A 198 1.15 7.57 25.59
N PRO A 199 1.47 8.83 25.25
CA PRO A 199 0.95 9.98 25.97
C PRO A 199 -0.57 10.15 25.75
N ASP A 200 -1.19 10.99 26.56
CA ASP A 200 -2.57 11.43 26.34
C ASP A 200 -2.69 12.09 24.95
N VAL A 201 -3.60 11.59 24.11
CA VAL A 201 -3.76 12.09 22.74
C VAL A 201 -5.15 11.77 22.17
N ASP A 202 -5.66 12.67 21.32
CA ASP A 202 -6.89 12.48 20.55
C ASP A 202 -6.55 12.28 19.06
N ILE A 203 -7.17 11.27 18.44
CA ILE A 203 -6.84 10.78 17.10
C ILE A 203 -8.13 10.73 16.26
N PRO A 204 -8.51 11.84 15.60
CA PRO A 204 -9.68 11.90 14.72
C PRO A 204 -9.56 10.97 13.52
N ILE A 205 -10.57 10.14 13.24
CA ILE A 205 -10.50 9.10 12.22
C ILE A 205 -11.40 9.41 11.03
N ASN A 206 -10.88 9.33 9.82
CA ASN A 206 -11.70 9.34 8.63
C ASN A 206 -12.49 8.02 8.51
N MET A 207 -13.81 8.16 8.44
CA MET A 207 -14.74 7.04 8.42
C MET A 207 -15.11 6.58 7.00
N MET A 208 -14.67 7.31 5.98
CA MET A 208 -15.02 7.07 4.58
C MET A 208 -13.88 6.35 3.86
N ASP A 209 -14.22 5.63 2.79
CA ASP A 209 -13.23 5.07 1.86
C ASP A 209 -12.42 6.19 1.21
N GLU A 210 -13.07 7.29 0.82
CA GLU A 210 -12.45 8.43 0.16
C GLU A 210 -11.71 9.37 1.12
N SER A 211 -10.64 9.96 0.62
CA SER A 211 -9.92 11.08 1.24
C SER A 211 -10.72 12.38 1.10
N ARG A 212 -10.66 13.21 2.13
CA ARG A 212 -11.57 14.31 2.44
C ARG A 212 -10.89 15.65 2.64
N LEU A 213 -9.61 15.74 2.96
CA LEU A 213 -8.93 17.03 3.15
C LEU A 213 -8.23 17.45 1.87
N LEU A 214 -8.76 18.48 1.21
CA LEU A 214 -8.23 19.11 -0.01
C LEU A 214 -8.04 20.59 0.26
N VAL A 215 -7.04 20.91 1.06
CA VAL A 215 -6.72 22.30 1.41
C VAL A 215 -6.05 22.95 0.19
N PRO A 216 -6.43 24.18 -0.19
CA PRO A 216 -5.82 24.87 -1.32
C PRO A 216 -4.30 24.95 -1.18
N TRP A 217 -3.59 24.81 -2.29
CA TRP A 217 -2.13 24.73 -2.29
C TRP A 217 -1.48 25.94 -1.61
N GLU A 218 -2.00 27.14 -1.89
CA GLU A 218 -1.50 28.38 -1.32
C GLU A 218 -1.56 28.37 0.21
N GLU A 219 -2.65 27.87 0.77
CA GLU A 219 -2.83 27.79 2.23
C GLU A 219 -1.88 26.75 2.85
N ILE A 220 -1.74 25.57 2.23
CA ILE A 220 -0.73 24.58 2.67
C ILE A 220 0.69 25.14 2.57
N ASN A 221 1.02 25.85 1.50
CA ASN A 221 2.34 26.46 1.34
C ASN A 221 2.61 27.51 2.44
N GLU A 222 1.59 28.31 2.83
CA GLU A 222 1.71 29.21 3.98
C GLU A 222 1.94 28.48 5.30
N TYR A 223 1.19 27.41 5.60
CA TYR A 223 1.43 26.58 6.78
C TYR A 223 2.85 25.99 6.76
N MET A 224 3.30 25.50 5.61
CA MET A 224 4.64 24.95 5.46
C MET A 224 5.74 26.01 5.65
N GLN A 225 5.52 27.25 5.25
CA GLN A 225 6.48 28.34 5.51
C GLN A 225 6.52 28.69 7.00
N LYS A 226 5.36 28.79 7.65
CA LYS A 226 5.23 29.07 9.10
C LYS A 226 5.80 27.95 9.96
N SER A 227 5.80 26.70 9.50
CA SER A 227 6.35 25.58 10.27
C SER A 227 7.87 25.45 10.18
N ARG A 228 8.54 25.98 9.15
CA ARG A 228 10.00 25.85 8.97
C ARG A 228 10.83 26.28 10.19
N PRO A 229 10.57 27.44 10.84
CA PRO A 229 11.35 27.88 12.00
C PRO A 229 11.29 26.94 13.21
N SER A 230 10.23 26.13 13.34
CA SER A 230 10.10 25.16 14.45
C SER A 230 11.06 23.96 14.32
N LYS A 231 11.79 23.81 13.21
CA LYS A 231 12.85 22.81 13.07
C LYS A 231 14.15 23.34 13.69
N SER A 232 14.24 23.23 15.01
CA SER A 232 15.41 23.63 15.77
C SER A 232 15.84 22.55 16.76
N LEU A 233 17.14 22.51 17.05
CA LEU A 233 17.71 21.68 18.12
C LEU A 233 17.83 22.52 19.39
N THR A 234 16.88 22.33 20.30
CA THR A 234 16.88 22.92 21.65
C THR A 234 18.12 22.46 22.42
N PRO A 235 18.81 23.35 23.18
CA PRO A 235 19.93 22.95 24.01
C PRO A 235 19.55 21.82 24.97
N VAL A 236 20.42 20.81 25.14
CA VAL A 236 20.14 19.61 25.95
C VAL A 236 19.62 19.94 27.36
N ALA A 237 20.17 20.98 28.00
CA ALA A 237 19.78 21.41 29.35
C ALA A 237 18.36 22.04 29.44
N GLU A 238 17.78 22.44 28.31
CA GLU A 238 16.45 23.06 28.23
C GLU A 238 15.38 22.06 27.75
N VAL A 239 15.77 20.83 27.40
CA VAL A 239 14.86 19.81 26.89
C VAL A 239 13.95 19.30 28.00
N ILE A 240 12.64 19.26 27.70
CA ILE A 240 11.64 18.62 28.55
C ILE A 240 11.38 17.20 28.02
N THR A 241 11.53 16.21 28.89
CA THR A 241 11.45 14.77 28.52
C THR A 241 10.11 14.12 28.87
N SER A 242 9.11 14.90 29.26
CA SER A 242 7.77 14.42 29.64
C SER A 242 6.69 15.29 29.00
N PHE A 243 5.69 14.66 28.39
CA PHE A 243 4.52 15.36 27.86
C PHE A 243 3.76 16.09 28.96
N THR A 244 3.11 17.21 28.61
CA THR A 244 2.29 18.01 29.54
C THR A 244 1.05 17.24 30.01
N GLY A 245 0.51 16.34 29.17
CA GLY A 245 -0.73 15.59 29.39
C GLY A 245 -1.99 16.38 29.05
N LEU A 246 -3.17 15.74 29.08
CA LEU A 246 -4.44 16.37 28.69
C LEU A 246 -5.43 16.59 29.84
N ALA A 247 -5.14 16.12 31.05
CA ALA A 247 -6.04 16.26 32.21
C ALA A 247 -6.49 17.71 32.48
N ALA A 248 -5.57 18.68 32.39
CA ALA A 248 -5.91 20.10 32.59
C ALA A 248 -6.79 20.65 31.46
N PHE A 249 -6.50 20.26 30.21
CA PHE A 249 -7.30 20.62 29.05
C PHE A 249 -8.71 19.99 29.09
N ASP A 250 -8.82 18.76 29.57
CA ASP A 250 -10.10 18.05 29.68
C ASP A 250 -11.00 18.64 30.78
N ALA A 251 -10.41 19.15 31.87
CA ALA A 251 -11.14 19.76 32.97
C ALA A 251 -11.54 21.23 32.73
N ASP A 252 -10.92 21.91 31.76
CA ASP A 252 -11.11 23.33 31.51
C ASP A 252 -12.40 23.61 30.71
N THR A 253 -13.44 24.11 31.38
CA THR A 253 -14.70 24.51 30.73
C THR A 253 -14.57 25.74 29.83
N SER A 254 -13.47 26.50 29.94
CA SER A 254 -13.15 27.67 29.12
C SER A 254 -12.16 27.36 27.98
N ARG A 255 -11.81 26.09 27.75
CA ARG A 255 -10.83 25.65 26.73
C ARG A 255 -11.13 26.07 25.28
N THR A 256 -12.36 26.51 25.01
CA THR A 256 -12.82 27.00 23.70
C THR A 256 -12.88 28.53 23.61
N GLU A 257 -12.59 29.25 24.69
CA GLU A 257 -12.65 30.70 24.73
C GLU A 257 -11.63 31.33 23.78
N GLY A 258 -12.12 32.19 22.88
CA GLY A 258 -11.30 32.84 21.85
C GLY A 258 -10.87 31.94 20.69
N ILE A 259 -11.38 30.70 20.61
CA ILE A 259 -11.16 29.80 19.47
C ILE A 259 -12.44 29.75 18.63
N GLU A 260 -12.31 29.78 17.30
CA GLU A 260 -13.46 29.60 16.42
C GLU A 260 -14.11 28.21 16.64
N PRO A 261 -15.46 28.13 16.69
CA PRO A 261 -16.14 26.85 16.82
C PRO A 261 -15.71 25.86 15.73
N TYR A 262 -15.57 24.59 16.12
CA TYR A 262 -15.21 23.54 15.20
C TYR A 262 -16.27 23.39 14.10
N ASP A 263 -15.89 23.78 12.90
CA ASP A 263 -16.67 23.63 11.69
C ASP A 263 -15.74 23.22 10.54
N PRO A 264 -15.71 21.91 10.21
CA PRO A 264 -14.98 21.38 9.06
C PRO A 264 -15.43 21.94 7.72
N LYS A 265 -16.61 22.56 7.61
CA LYS A 265 -17.19 23.02 6.35
C LYS A 265 -17.22 21.91 5.29
N TRP A 266 -17.78 20.76 5.64
CA TRP A 266 -17.94 19.64 4.71
C TRP A 266 -18.72 20.05 3.46
N ARG A 267 -18.20 19.71 2.27
CA ARG A 267 -18.76 20.05 0.96
C ARG A 267 -18.82 18.81 0.05
N GLY A 268 -19.82 18.82 -0.83
CA GLY A 268 -19.90 17.95 -2.00
C GLY A 268 -19.54 18.72 -3.28
N GLY A 269 -19.96 18.19 -4.43
CA GLY A 269 -19.71 18.78 -5.75
C GLY A 269 -18.58 18.09 -6.51
N PRO A 270 -18.10 18.66 -7.63
CA PRO A 270 -17.04 18.05 -8.43
C PRO A 270 -15.74 17.90 -7.64
N TYR A 271 -15.31 16.67 -7.40
CA TYR A 271 -14.09 16.38 -6.64
C TYR A 271 -12.85 16.99 -7.32
N TRP A 272 -12.78 16.92 -8.65
CA TRP A 272 -11.67 17.44 -9.43
C TRP A 272 -11.44 18.95 -9.26
N ASP A 273 -12.50 19.75 -9.08
CA ASP A 273 -12.33 21.19 -8.87
C ASP A 273 -11.58 21.48 -7.56
N MET A 274 -11.82 20.70 -6.50
CA MET A 274 -11.06 20.81 -5.25
C MET A 274 -9.62 20.30 -5.40
N VAL A 275 -9.40 19.23 -6.17
CA VAL A 275 -8.05 18.74 -6.49
C VAL A 275 -7.24 19.79 -7.24
N ARG A 276 -7.85 20.46 -8.22
CA ARG A 276 -7.22 21.54 -8.98
C ARG A 276 -6.74 22.65 -8.05
N ASP A 277 -7.56 23.07 -7.09
CA ASP A 277 -7.22 24.14 -6.16
C ASP A 277 -6.14 23.70 -5.13
N ALA A 278 -6.06 22.41 -4.82
CA ALA A 278 -5.03 21.82 -3.96
C ALA A 278 -3.69 21.55 -4.70
N CYS A 279 -3.67 21.65 -6.03
CA CYS A 279 -2.46 21.48 -6.84
C CYS A 279 -1.60 22.76 -6.92
N PRO A 280 -0.27 22.64 -7.12
CA PRO A 280 0.61 23.80 -7.33
C PRO A 280 0.09 24.73 -8.45
N PRO A 281 0.23 26.07 -8.31
CA PRO A 281 -0.27 27.03 -9.29
C PRO A 281 0.29 26.87 -10.71
N ASP A 282 1.50 26.34 -10.83
CA ASP A 282 2.21 26.07 -12.07
C ASP A 282 1.97 24.66 -12.65
N SER A 283 1.24 23.81 -11.92
CA SER A 283 0.95 22.44 -12.37
C SER A 283 -0.06 22.42 -13.54
N PRO A 284 0.05 21.45 -14.46
CA PRO A 284 -0.90 21.29 -15.56
C PRO A 284 -2.37 21.14 -15.12
N ALA A 285 -2.62 20.50 -13.97
CA ALA A 285 -3.97 20.34 -13.45
C ALA A 285 -4.65 21.66 -13.10
N ARG A 286 -3.90 22.69 -12.68
CA ARG A 286 -4.43 24.00 -12.27
C ARG A 286 -5.32 24.65 -13.32
N ASN A 287 -5.07 24.37 -14.60
CA ASN A 287 -5.82 24.91 -15.74
C ASN A 287 -6.80 23.90 -16.38
N ALA A 288 -6.91 22.69 -15.83
CA ALA A 288 -7.80 21.65 -16.34
C ALA A 288 -9.12 21.65 -15.57
N THR A 289 -10.21 22.06 -16.22
CA THR A 289 -11.55 22.03 -15.60
C THR A 289 -12.12 20.61 -15.56
N THR A 290 -13.07 20.40 -14.64
CA THR A 290 -13.92 19.21 -14.60
C THR A 290 -14.59 18.99 -15.97
N LEU A 291 -14.68 17.73 -16.39
CA LEU A 291 -15.35 17.35 -17.63
C LEU A 291 -16.87 17.34 -17.43
N THR A 292 -17.60 17.95 -18.37
CA THR A 292 -19.07 18.06 -18.31
C THR A 292 -19.79 17.04 -19.19
N ASP A 293 -19.11 16.52 -20.22
CA ASP A 293 -19.61 15.45 -21.07
C ASP A 293 -18.73 14.21 -20.90
N LEU A 294 -19.36 13.12 -20.49
CA LEU A 294 -18.74 11.81 -20.24
C LEU A 294 -19.40 10.71 -21.08
N THR A 295 -20.31 11.09 -21.99
CA THR A 295 -21.12 10.12 -22.76
C THR A 295 -20.29 9.34 -23.77
N ALA A 296 -19.21 9.95 -24.27
CA ALA A 296 -18.24 9.34 -25.17
C ALA A 296 -16.90 9.11 -24.45
N PRO A 297 -16.16 8.03 -24.79
CA PRO A 297 -14.88 7.76 -24.16
C PRO A 297 -13.87 8.88 -24.47
N ILE A 298 -13.11 9.30 -23.46
CA ILE A 298 -11.93 10.14 -23.68
C ILE A 298 -10.71 9.23 -23.78
N LEU A 299 -10.06 9.31 -24.93
CA LEU A 299 -8.92 8.49 -25.29
C LEU A 299 -7.72 9.42 -25.44
N PHE A 300 -6.63 9.12 -24.75
CA PHE A 300 -5.44 9.97 -24.71
C PHE A 300 -4.36 9.51 -25.70
N SER A 301 -3.38 10.39 -25.90
CA SER A 301 -2.28 10.29 -26.88
C SER A 301 -1.49 8.99 -26.80
N ASP A 302 -1.02 8.51 -27.96
CA ASP A 302 -0.16 7.33 -28.16
C ASP A 302 1.31 7.53 -27.73
N GLY A 303 1.62 8.62 -27.02
CA GLY A 303 2.97 8.97 -26.58
C GLY A 303 3.35 8.35 -25.23
N TYR A 304 4.65 8.31 -24.94
CA TYR A 304 5.12 7.91 -23.62
C TYR A 304 4.77 8.94 -22.55
N PRO A 305 4.32 8.50 -21.37
CA PRO A 305 4.16 9.40 -20.23
C PRO A 305 5.49 10.06 -19.86
N GLU A 306 5.46 11.33 -19.44
CA GLU A 306 6.67 12.12 -19.17
C GLU A 306 7.53 11.55 -18.03
N TYR A 307 6.90 10.89 -17.05
CA TYR A 307 7.55 10.22 -15.92
C TYR A 307 8.03 8.79 -16.24
N SER A 308 7.92 8.36 -17.50
CA SER A 308 8.36 7.04 -17.95
C SER A 308 9.78 7.05 -18.52
N TYR A 309 10.44 5.90 -18.48
CA TYR A 309 11.67 5.62 -19.20
C TYR A 309 11.33 4.69 -20.37
N GLN A 310 11.34 5.25 -21.58
CA GLN A 310 10.93 4.53 -22.81
C GLN A 310 9.54 3.88 -22.69
N GLY A 311 8.60 4.55 -22.03
CA GLY A 311 7.22 4.09 -21.87
C GLY A 311 6.91 3.34 -20.57
N TYR A 312 7.92 2.89 -19.84
CA TYR A 312 7.72 2.18 -18.56
C TYR A 312 7.90 3.12 -17.37
N VAL A 313 7.05 2.98 -16.33
CA VAL A 313 7.07 3.90 -15.17
C VAL A 313 8.45 3.94 -14.50
N SER A 314 9.07 5.13 -14.50
CA SER A 314 10.41 5.35 -13.92
C SER A 314 10.39 6.24 -12.69
N ASN A 315 9.43 7.15 -12.60
CA ASN A 315 9.19 8.01 -11.44
C ASN A 315 7.80 7.69 -10.86
N TRP A 316 7.81 6.86 -9.82
CA TRP A 316 6.58 6.41 -9.16
C TRP A 316 5.81 7.53 -8.50
N THR A 317 6.49 8.49 -7.86
CA THR A 317 5.83 9.64 -7.22
C THR A 317 5.07 10.49 -8.24
N ALA A 318 5.68 10.78 -9.39
CA ALA A 318 5.02 11.52 -10.46
C ALA A 318 3.87 10.74 -11.11
N ASN A 319 4.00 9.41 -11.27
CA ASN A 319 2.96 8.52 -11.81
C ASN A 319 1.67 8.49 -10.95
N LYS A 320 1.77 8.81 -9.67
CA LYS A 320 0.61 8.89 -8.77
C LYS A 320 0.01 10.29 -8.65
N ASP A 321 0.69 11.31 -9.17
CA ASP A 321 0.35 12.70 -8.90
C ASP A 321 -0.66 13.26 -9.92
N PRO A 322 -1.94 13.48 -9.55
CA PRO A 322 -2.93 14.07 -10.45
C PRO A 322 -2.58 15.50 -10.88
N CYS A 323 -1.72 16.23 -10.16
CA CYS A 323 -1.37 17.59 -10.52
C CYS A 323 -0.61 17.69 -11.85
N TYR A 324 0.22 16.68 -12.15
CA TYR A 324 0.97 16.57 -13.40
C TYR A 324 0.29 15.65 -14.41
N GLN A 325 -0.87 15.10 -14.07
CA GLN A 325 -1.64 14.19 -14.91
C GLN A 325 -3.11 14.62 -14.99
N PRO A 326 -3.41 15.80 -15.58
CA PRO A 326 -4.77 16.31 -15.67
C PRO A 326 -5.72 15.36 -16.39
N HIS A 327 -5.20 14.50 -17.26
CA HIS A 327 -5.96 13.49 -17.99
C HIS A 327 -6.70 12.49 -17.07
N LEU A 328 -6.19 12.25 -15.85
CA LEU A 328 -6.83 11.35 -14.89
C LEU A 328 -8.25 11.78 -14.51
N ARG A 329 -8.57 13.07 -14.60
CA ARG A 329 -9.93 13.61 -14.36
C ARG A 329 -11.03 12.96 -15.21
N GLY A 330 -10.64 12.35 -16.34
CA GLY A 330 -11.52 11.60 -17.24
C GLY A 330 -11.20 10.11 -17.34
N LEU A 331 -10.27 9.58 -16.54
CA LEU A 331 -9.85 8.17 -16.61
C LEU A 331 -9.94 7.42 -15.27
N HIS A 332 -10.17 8.12 -14.16
CA HIS A 332 -10.19 7.53 -12.83
C HIS A 332 -11.48 7.87 -12.09
N GLY A 333 -12.17 6.85 -11.58
CA GLY A 333 -13.49 7.01 -10.97
C GLY A 333 -13.55 7.99 -9.81
N THR A 334 -12.46 8.11 -9.03
CA THR A 334 -12.24 9.15 -7.99
C THR A 334 -12.50 10.58 -8.46
N PHE A 335 -12.24 10.89 -9.73
CA PHE A 335 -12.42 12.24 -10.27
C PHE A 335 -13.70 12.40 -11.09
N ILE A 336 -14.36 11.28 -11.43
CA ILE A 336 -15.56 11.24 -12.25
C ILE A 336 -16.80 11.34 -11.35
N GLU A 337 -17.00 10.34 -10.50
CA GLU A 337 -18.12 10.29 -9.57
C GLU A 337 -17.82 9.32 -8.41
N PRO A 338 -17.07 9.75 -7.38
CA PRO A 338 -16.89 8.98 -6.15
C PRO A 338 -18.20 8.46 -5.54
N ILE A 339 -18.13 7.36 -4.79
CA ILE A 339 -19.33 6.81 -4.14
C ILE A 339 -19.85 7.76 -3.07
N SER A 340 -18.97 8.57 -2.47
CA SER A 340 -19.32 9.63 -1.56
C SER A 340 -18.33 10.80 -1.62
N ILE A 341 -18.84 12.02 -1.44
CA ILE A 341 -18.02 13.23 -1.34
C ILE A 341 -18.47 14.01 -0.12
N ARG A 342 -17.59 14.09 0.87
CA ARG A 342 -17.75 14.91 2.08
C ARG A 342 -16.39 15.46 2.44
N SER A 343 -15.91 16.38 1.61
CA SER A 343 -14.55 16.92 1.68
C SER A 343 -14.52 18.29 2.35
N SER A 344 -13.38 18.67 2.91
CA SER A 344 -13.10 19.97 3.51
C SER A 344 -11.90 20.60 2.82
N THR A 345 -11.95 21.93 2.70
CA THR A 345 -10.82 22.75 2.25
C THR A 345 -10.07 23.39 3.42
N LYS A 346 -10.39 23.02 4.67
CA LYS A 346 -9.68 23.49 5.87
C LYS A 346 -8.69 22.43 6.33
N LEU A 347 -7.53 22.88 6.80
CA LEU A 347 -6.60 22.00 7.50
C LEU A 347 -7.13 21.73 8.92
N ILE A 348 -7.58 20.50 9.15
CA ILE A 348 -8.04 20.00 10.45
C ILE A 348 -7.35 18.66 10.74
N PRO A 349 -7.21 18.24 12.00
CA PRO A 349 -6.68 16.92 12.31
C PRO A 349 -7.63 15.82 11.80
N LEU A 350 -7.14 14.95 10.92
CA LEU A 350 -7.89 13.81 10.42
C LEU A 350 -6.93 12.71 9.94
N PHE A 351 -7.09 11.50 10.46
CA PHE A 351 -6.27 10.34 10.13
C PHE A 351 -7.00 9.43 9.15
N GLY A 352 -6.30 8.84 8.18
CA GLY A 352 -6.92 7.98 7.17
C GLY A 352 -5.98 6.87 6.67
N GLY A 353 -6.53 5.85 6.03
CA GLY A 353 -5.74 4.72 5.52
C GLY A 353 -4.95 5.05 4.25
N SER A 354 -5.46 5.95 3.41
CA SER A 354 -4.82 6.36 2.16
C SER A 354 -5.21 7.77 1.76
N LYS A 355 -4.42 8.37 0.86
CA LYS A 355 -4.70 9.71 0.34
C LYS A 355 -4.07 10.00 -1.02
N LEU A 356 -4.61 10.95 -1.79
CA LEU A 356 -3.92 11.46 -2.99
C LEU A 356 -2.69 12.30 -2.59
N SER A 357 -1.79 12.60 -3.54
CA SER A 357 -0.63 13.47 -3.29
C SER A 357 -1.02 14.85 -2.72
N VAL A 358 -2.16 15.39 -3.13
CA VAL A 358 -2.68 16.71 -2.74
C VAL A 358 -3.46 16.72 -1.44
N ASN A 359 -3.81 15.55 -0.92
CA ASN A 359 -4.64 15.43 0.26
C ASN A 359 -3.83 15.64 1.56
N ASN A 360 -4.52 16.06 2.63
CA ASN A 360 -3.87 16.49 3.88
C ASN A 360 -4.14 15.60 5.10
N GLU A 361 -4.75 14.42 4.93
CA GLU A 361 -4.88 13.44 6.01
C GLU A 361 -3.52 12.98 6.53
N ILE A 362 -3.50 12.56 7.78
CA ILE A 362 -2.37 11.91 8.43
C ILE A 362 -2.51 10.39 8.23
N LEU A 363 -1.57 9.76 7.53
CA LEU A 363 -1.73 8.36 7.16
C LEU A 363 -1.52 7.39 8.33
N LEU A 364 -2.51 6.54 8.55
CA LEU A 364 -2.41 5.28 9.28
C LEU A 364 -2.24 4.13 8.28
N PRO A 365 -1.70 2.97 8.71
CA PRO A 365 -1.86 1.74 7.94
C PRO A 365 -3.34 1.49 7.66
N PRO A 366 -3.73 1.20 6.41
CA PRO A 366 -5.12 0.95 6.11
C PRO A 366 -5.78 -0.09 7.01
N ALA A 367 -6.98 0.21 7.49
CA ALA A 367 -7.70 -0.68 8.39
C ALA A 367 -7.97 -2.06 7.75
N THR A 368 -8.11 -2.14 6.43
CA THR A 368 -8.24 -3.41 5.69
C THR A 368 -7.06 -4.35 5.91
N TYR A 369 -5.85 -3.84 6.13
CA TYR A 369 -4.66 -4.65 6.43
C TYR A 369 -4.63 -5.15 7.88
N LEU A 370 -5.43 -4.53 8.76
CA LEU A 370 -5.61 -4.95 10.14
C LEU A 370 -6.74 -5.96 10.31
N ASN A 371 -7.59 -6.11 9.29
CA ASN A 371 -8.73 -7.02 9.28
C ASN A 371 -8.24 -8.47 9.01
N PRO A 372 -8.67 -9.47 9.80
CA PRO A 372 -8.36 -10.88 9.53
C PRO A 372 -9.11 -11.48 8.32
N ASP A 373 -10.06 -10.77 7.70
CA ASP A 373 -10.83 -11.25 6.56
C ASP A 373 -9.93 -11.56 5.34
N PRO A 374 -9.88 -12.82 4.87
CA PRO A 374 -9.05 -13.22 3.73
C PRO A 374 -9.47 -12.59 2.40
N LEU A 375 -10.66 -11.99 2.30
CA LEU A 375 -11.12 -11.31 1.09
C LEU A 375 -10.20 -10.15 0.66
N TYR A 376 -9.62 -9.45 1.63
CA TYR A 376 -8.72 -8.32 1.39
C TYR A 376 -7.31 -8.57 1.95
N ALA A 377 -7.20 -9.17 3.14
CA ALA A 377 -5.91 -9.41 3.78
C ALA A 377 -5.15 -10.62 3.20
N GLY A 378 -5.73 -11.34 2.23
CA GLY A 378 -5.07 -12.47 1.56
C GLY A 378 -4.96 -13.75 2.41
N GLY A 379 -5.30 -13.69 3.70
CA GLY A 379 -5.22 -14.82 4.62
C GLY A 379 -3.78 -15.17 5.01
N LYS A 380 -3.56 -16.44 5.37
CA LYS A 380 -2.23 -17.00 5.70
C LYS A 380 -1.59 -17.77 4.54
N ASP A 381 -2.31 -17.88 3.42
CA ASP A 381 -1.78 -18.53 2.23
C ASP A 381 -0.97 -17.52 1.43
N HIS A 382 0.15 -17.98 0.88
CA HIS A 382 1.07 -17.19 0.07
C HIS A 382 1.15 -17.73 -1.38
N GLY A 383 0.38 -18.77 -1.70
CA GLY A 383 0.43 -19.47 -2.98
C GLY A 383 1.51 -20.56 -3.08
N PRO A 384 1.47 -21.38 -4.13
CA PRO A 384 2.48 -22.42 -4.39
C PRO A 384 3.81 -21.83 -4.86
N ALA A 385 4.85 -22.66 -4.97
CA ALA A 385 6.16 -22.27 -5.51
C ALA A 385 6.02 -21.68 -6.93
N TRP A 386 6.92 -20.79 -7.33
CA TRP A 386 6.84 -20.03 -8.58
C TRP A 386 6.70 -20.93 -9.82
N GLU A 387 7.43 -22.05 -9.85
CA GLU A 387 7.45 -23.01 -10.95
C GLU A 387 6.14 -23.79 -11.11
N GLU A 388 5.34 -23.87 -10.05
CA GLU A 388 4.05 -24.56 -10.04
C GLU A 388 2.89 -23.63 -10.46
N LYS A 389 3.14 -22.32 -10.56
CA LYS A 389 2.12 -21.33 -10.89
C LYS A 389 1.76 -21.33 -12.37
N LYS A 390 0.49 -21.03 -12.66
CA LYS A 390 0.03 -20.73 -14.01
C LYS A 390 0.73 -19.46 -14.52
N ASN A 391 1.40 -19.57 -15.66
CA ASN A 391 2.00 -18.43 -16.34
C ASN A 391 0.92 -17.57 -17.01
N GLY A 392 0.31 -16.66 -16.25
CA GLY A 392 -0.75 -15.80 -16.72
C GLY A 392 -1.22 -14.80 -15.67
N ILE A 393 -2.10 -13.90 -16.10
CA ILE A 393 -2.64 -12.83 -15.25
C ILE A 393 -4.02 -13.23 -14.72
N VAL A 394 -4.28 -12.93 -13.45
CA VAL A 394 -5.61 -13.13 -12.84
C VAL A 394 -6.07 -11.85 -12.16
N TRP A 395 -7.27 -11.39 -12.52
CA TRP A 395 -7.95 -10.32 -11.81
C TRP A 395 -9.43 -10.66 -11.61
N ARG A 396 -9.89 -10.60 -10.36
CA ARG A 396 -11.30 -10.75 -9.99
C ARG A 396 -11.66 -9.72 -8.94
N GLY A 397 -12.67 -8.91 -9.23
CA GLY A 397 -13.09 -7.85 -8.34
C GLY A 397 -14.44 -7.26 -8.73
N VAL A 398 -14.94 -6.38 -7.88
CA VAL A 398 -16.15 -5.60 -8.17
C VAL A 398 -15.80 -4.34 -8.97
N ALA A 399 -16.78 -3.78 -9.69
CA ALA A 399 -16.65 -2.54 -10.43
C ALA A 399 -16.70 -1.28 -9.54
N SER A 400 -15.99 -1.32 -8.40
CA SER A 400 -15.80 -0.17 -7.52
C SER A 400 -14.91 0.90 -8.16
N GLY A 401 -14.77 2.04 -7.50
CA GLY A 401 -14.04 3.20 -8.03
C GLY A 401 -14.92 4.42 -8.23
N GLY A 402 -16.22 4.29 -8.03
CA GLY A 402 -17.20 5.36 -8.15
C GLY A 402 -18.59 4.82 -8.50
N ARG A 403 -19.52 5.71 -8.80
CA ARG A 403 -20.87 5.39 -9.27
C ARG A 403 -20.88 5.27 -10.79
N SER A 404 -20.67 4.05 -11.28
CA SER A 404 -20.72 3.75 -12.72
C SER A 404 -22.15 3.82 -13.25
N LYS A 405 -22.39 4.70 -14.23
CA LYS A 405 -23.68 4.91 -14.90
C LYS A 405 -23.58 4.62 -16.40
N ALA A 406 -24.71 4.54 -17.09
CA ALA A 406 -24.78 4.39 -18.54
C ALA A 406 -23.97 5.46 -19.29
N GLU A 407 -23.95 6.67 -18.75
CA GLU A 407 -23.26 7.82 -19.32
C GLU A 407 -21.81 7.98 -18.85
N THR A 408 -21.29 7.18 -17.91
CA THR A 408 -19.96 7.44 -17.30
C THR A 408 -19.04 6.24 -17.22
N TRP A 409 -19.55 5.01 -17.32
CA TRP A 409 -18.78 3.77 -17.13
C TRP A 409 -17.53 3.68 -18.02
N ARG A 410 -17.57 4.31 -19.20
CA ARG A 410 -16.46 4.33 -20.18
C ARG A 410 -15.19 4.98 -19.66
N HIS A 411 -15.32 5.80 -18.62
CA HIS A 411 -14.22 6.53 -18.01
C HIS A 411 -13.61 5.81 -16.79
N PHE A 412 -14.17 4.68 -16.36
CA PHE A 412 -13.76 4.01 -15.13
C PHE A 412 -12.55 3.10 -15.36
N HIS A 413 -11.51 3.30 -14.55
CA HIS A 413 -10.23 2.59 -14.68
C HIS A 413 -10.39 1.05 -14.62
N ARG A 414 -11.25 0.47 -13.76
CA ARG A 414 -11.43 -0.99 -13.74
C ARG A 414 -12.10 -1.54 -14.99
N HIS A 415 -13.06 -0.80 -15.55
CA HIS A 415 -13.74 -1.19 -16.80
C HIS A 415 -12.74 -1.19 -17.95
N ARG A 416 -11.91 -0.13 -18.01
CA ARG A 416 -10.79 -0.03 -18.94
C ARG A 416 -9.81 -1.17 -18.82
N PHE A 417 -9.33 -1.45 -17.61
CA PHE A 417 -8.38 -2.53 -17.36
C PHE A 417 -8.93 -3.89 -17.84
N VAL A 418 -10.15 -4.26 -17.44
CA VAL A 418 -10.76 -5.54 -17.81
C VAL A 418 -10.92 -5.67 -19.33
N GLN A 419 -11.30 -4.60 -20.04
CA GLN A 419 -11.37 -4.64 -21.51
C GLN A 419 -9.99 -4.75 -22.16
N MET A 420 -8.98 -4.03 -21.64
CA MET A 420 -7.62 -4.06 -22.18
C MET A 420 -6.96 -5.43 -22.03
N VAL A 421 -7.29 -6.20 -21.00
CA VAL A 421 -6.73 -7.56 -20.85
C VAL A 421 -7.68 -8.67 -21.34
N ASN A 422 -8.80 -8.31 -21.96
CA ASN A 422 -9.72 -9.27 -22.56
C ASN A 422 -9.38 -9.51 -24.03
N GLY A 423 -8.91 -10.72 -24.35
CA GLY A 423 -8.45 -11.06 -25.70
C GLY A 423 -9.52 -10.86 -26.79
N THR A 424 -10.78 -11.20 -26.53
CA THR A 424 -11.89 -10.97 -27.47
C THR A 424 -12.13 -9.48 -27.72
N ALA A 425 -12.11 -8.65 -26.67
CA ALA A 425 -12.30 -7.21 -26.79
C ALA A 425 -11.15 -6.57 -27.58
N VAL A 426 -9.91 -6.93 -27.27
CA VAL A 426 -8.72 -6.44 -27.97
C VAL A 426 -8.71 -6.88 -29.44
N LEU A 427 -8.98 -8.16 -29.73
CA LEU A 427 -9.05 -8.68 -31.10
C LEU A 427 -10.11 -7.94 -31.93
N LYS A 428 -11.26 -7.60 -31.34
CA LYS A 428 -12.29 -6.81 -32.01
C LYS A 428 -11.77 -5.43 -32.41
N VAL A 429 -11.04 -4.74 -31.53
CA VAL A 429 -10.44 -3.44 -31.82
C VAL A 429 -9.37 -3.56 -32.92
N GLU A 430 -8.51 -4.57 -32.86
CA GLU A 430 -7.45 -4.80 -33.87
C GLU A 430 -8.02 -5.07 -35.27
N THR A 431 -9.05 -5.91 -35.35
CA THR A 431 -9.62 -6.38 -36.64
C THR A 431 -10.56 -5.38 -37.27
N THR A 432 -11.37 -4.69 -36.48
CA THR A 432 -12.34 -3.70 -36.99
C THR A 432 -11.75 -2.31 -37.15
N ARG A 433 -10.63 -2.02 -36.46
CA ARG A 433 -10.01 -0.69 -36.36
C ARG A 433 -10.95 0.38 -35.78
N VAL A 434 -11.96 -0.05 -35.02
CA VAL A 434 -12.84 0.82 -34.26
C VAL A 434 -12.33 0.86 -32.82
N PRO A 435 -12.15 2.05 -32.21
CA PRO A 435 -11.83 2.21 -30.79
C PRO A 435 -12.67 1.30 -29.88
N GLY A 436 -12.05 0.77 -28.83
CA GLY A 436 -12.78 0.12 -27.75
C GLY A 436 -13.61 1.14 -26.98
N GLU A 437 -14.61 0.63 -26.25
CA GLU A 437 -15.54 1.51 -25.52
C GLU A 437 -14.88 2.27 -24.37
N THR A 438 -13.73 1.78 -23.88
CA THR A 438 -12.99 2.38 -22.76
C THR A 438 -11.50 2.56 -23.04
N PHE A 439 -11.01 2.08 -24.19
CA PHE A 439 -9.60 2.04 -24.51
C PHE A 439 -9.36 2.12 -26.01
N ASN A 440 -8.20 2.66 -26.39
CA ASN A 440 -7.58 2.43 -27.68
C ASN A 440 -6.45 1.44 -27.52
N ILE A 441 -6.08 0.79 -28.62
CA ILE A 441 -4.84 0.05 -28.73
C ILE A 441 -3.72 1.08 -28.96
N PRO A 442 -2.81 1.30 -27.98
CA PRO A 442 -1.71 2.23 -28.15
C PRO A 442 -0.85 1.88 -29.37
N GLY A 443 -0.18 2.87 -29.94
CA GLY A 443 0.82 2.68 -31.00
C GLY A 443 2.03 1.86 -30.55
N TYR A 444 1.92 0.53 -30.49
CA TYR A 444 2.96 -0.35 -29.94
C TYR A 444 4.27 -0.44 -30.71
N LYS A 445 4.39 0.26 -31.85
CA LYS A 445 5.68 0.45 -32.51
C LYS A 445 6.72 1.06 -31.55
N HIS A 446 6.27 1.82 -30.56
CA HIS A 446 7.12 2.40 -29.53
C HIS A 446 7.61 1.34 -28.52
N TYR A 447 6.73 0.49 -27.99
CA TYR A 447 7.09 -0.57 -27.03
C TYR A 447 7.80 -1.79 -27.66
N SER A 448 8.02 -1.78 -28.98
CA SER A 448 8.73 -2.85 -29.70
C SER A 448 8.14 -4.26 -29.50
N LEU A 449 6.85 -4.38 -29.18
CA LEU A 449 6.18 -5.64 -28.83
C LEU A 449 6.50 -6.77 -29.82
N LYS A 450 6.69 -7.98 -29.29
CA LYS A 450 6.95 -9.18 -30.09
C LYS A 450 5.64 -9.84 -30.51
N ALA A 451 4.61 -9.81 -29.65
CA ALA A 451 3.31 -10.43 -29.94
C ALA A 451 2.62 -10.01 -31.25
N PRO A 452 2.56 -8.71 -31.62
CA PRO A 452 1.92 -8.29 -32.88
C PRO A 452 2.72 -8.65 -34.13
N ARG A 453 3.94 -9.22 -34.01
CA ARG A 453 4.81 -9.51 -35.16
C ARG A 453 4.38 -10.75 -35.93
N ASN A 454 3.71 -11.72 -35.26
CA ASN A 454 3.23 -12.96 -35.89
C ASN A 454 1.74 -13.29 -35.57
N GLY A 455 0.95 -12.34 -35.07
CA GLY A 455 -0.46 -12.58 -34.73
C GLY A 455 -1.17 -11.33 -34.22
N TYR A 456 -2.42 -11.48 -33.77
CA TYR A 456 -3.17 -10.44 -33.08
C TYR A 456 -2.86 -10.45 -31.58
N LEU A 457 -2.76 -9.26 -30.98
CA LEU A 457 -2.59 -9.09 -29.54
C LEU A 457 -3.73 -9.77 -28.75
N GLY A 458 -4.95 -9.69 -29.25
CA GLY A 458 -6.11 -10.34 -28.64
C GLY A 458 -6.03 -11.86 -28.59
N ASP A 459 -5.45 -12.49 -29.61
CA ASP A 459 -5.23 -13.95 -29.63
C ASP A 459 -4.19 -14.34 -28.56
N TRP A 460 -3.09 -13.58 -28.48
CA TRP A 460 -2.06 -13.79 -27.45
C TRP A 460 -2.62 -13.65 -26.03
N LEU A 461 -3.36 -12.56 -25.75
CA LEU A 461 -3.99 -12.34 -24.43
C LEU A 461 -4.93 -13.48 -24.03
N SER A 462 -5.67 -14.04 -25.00
CA SER A 462 -6.61 -15.15 -24.76
C SER A 462 -5.93 -16.42 -24.22
N THR A 463 -4.61 -16.56 -24.39
CA THR A 463 -3.87 -17.75 -23.93
C THR A 463 -3.54 -17.75 -22.43
N PHE A 464 -3.48 -16.57 -21.79
CA PHE A 464 -3.01 -16.45 -20.40
C PHE A 464 -3.80 -15.49 -19.52
N SER A 465 -4.65 -14.63 -20.08
CA SER A 465 -5.39 -13.62 -19.31
C SER A 465 -6.69 -14.15 -18.74
N ASP A 466 -6.92 -13.90 -17.45
CA ASP A 466 -8.20 -14.17 -16.81
C ASP A 466 -8.64 -13.01 -15.90
N ALA A 467 -9.32 -12.02 -16.49
CA ALA A 467 -9.88 -10.87 -15.79
C ALA A 467 -11.40 -10.80 -15.95
N ALA A 468 -12.13 -10.59 -14.85
CA ALA A 468 -13.58 -10.41 -14.90
C ALA A 468 -14.11 -9.69 -13.66
N PHE A 469 -15.26 -9.02 -13.83
CA PHE A 469 -16.03 -8.50 -12.71
C PHE A 469 -16.83 -9.61 -12.04
N ILE A 470 -16.98 -9.51 -10.72
CA ILE A 470 -17.88 -10.38 -9.94
C ILE A 470 -19.21 -9.71 -9.63
N ASP A 471 -19.23 -8.38 -9.69
CA ASP A 471 -20.39 -7.51 -9.55
C ASP A 471 -20.07 -6.16 -10.23
N MET A 472 -20.97 -5.70 -11.09
CA MET A 472 -20.85 -4.42 -11.81
C MET A 472 -21.24 -3.20 -10.96
N LEU A 473 -21.76 -3.39 -9.74
CA LEU A 473 -22.14 -2.34 -8.79
C LEU A 473 -22.96 -1.22 -9.47
N CYS A 474 -24.03 -1.61 -10.17
CA CYS A 474 -24.84 -0.68 -10.96
C CYS A 474 -25.32 0.51 -10.14
N PHE A 475 -25.26 1.71 -10.73
CA PHE A 475 -25.85 2.90 -10.14
C PHE A 475 -26.88 3.57 -11.08
N PRO A 476 -28.13 3.79 -10.63
CA PRO A 476 -28.71 3.30 -9.38
C PRO A 476 -28.77 1.75 -9.33
N GLY A 477 -28.74 1.21 -8.12
CA GLY A 477 -28.76 -0.25 -7.89
C GLY A 477 -30.02 -0.90 -8.45
N ASN A 478 -29.85 -2.05 -9.10
CA ASN A 478 -30.93 -2.80 -9.76
C ASN A 478 -31.17 -4.19 -9.13
N GLY A 479 -30.50 -4.51 -8.01
CA GLY A 479 -30.57 -5.80 -7.33
C GLY A 479 -29.91 -6.97 -8.06
N ARG A 480 -29.18 -6.70 -9.15
CA ARG A 480 -28.45 -7.69 -9.96
C ARG A 480 -26.95 -7.42 -9.92
N ARG A 481 -26.16 -8.45 -10.26
CA ARG A 481 -24.70 -8.33 -10.40
C ARG A 481 -24.29 -7.67 -11.73
N ASP A 482 -25.21 -7.56 -12.69
CA ASP A 482 -24.96 -7.07 -14.05
C ASP A 482 -25.79 -5.80 -14.37
N CYS A 483 -25.28 -4.95 -15.26
CA CYS A 483 -25.95 -3.71 -15.66
C CYS A 483 -26.33 -3.75 -17.14
N ALA A 484 -27.59 -3.45 -17.46
CA ALA A 484 -28.09 -3.51 -18.83
C ALA A 484 -27.27 -2.69 -19.85
N HIS A 485 -26.64 -1.59 -19.41
CA HIS A 485 -25.82 -0.71 -20.26
C HIS A 485 -24.37 -1.20 -20.46
N THR A 486 -23.94 -2.27 -19.79
CA THR A 486 -22.59 -2.86 -19.90
C THR A 486 -22.59 -4.33 -20.33
N ASN A 487 -23.75 -5.00 -20.36
CA ASN A 487 -23.87 -6.43 -20.68
C ASN A 487 -23.35 -6.85 -22.06
N GLU A 488 -23.26 -5.92 -23.01
CA GLU A 488 -22.66 -6.21 -24.33
C GLU A 488 -21.13 -6.41 -24.23
N TRP A 489 -20.50 -5.81 -23.23
CA TRP A 489 -19.04 -5.67 -23.15
C TRP A 489 -18.38 -6.42 -22.00
N PHE A 490 -19.15 -6.81 -20.99
CA PHE A 490 -18.62 -7.49 -19.81
C PHE A 490 -19.44 -8.73 -19.47
N GLU A 491 -18.71 -9.80 -19.16
CA GLU A 491 -19.24 -10.99 -18.53
C GLU A 491 -18.97 -10.92 -17.03
N VAL A 492 -20.02 -11.09 -16.21
CA VAL A 492 -19.88 -11.21 -14.76
C VAL A 492 -19.60 -12.68 -14.41
N LYS A 493 -18.51 -12.93 -13.68
CA LYS A 493 -18.11 -14.26 -13.23
C LYS A 493 -18.27 -14.42 -11.72
N ASP A 494 -18.12 -15.65 -11.24
CA ASP A 494 -18.14 -15.91 -9.80
C ASP A 494 -16.88 -15.39 -9.11
N ALA A 495 -17.01 -15.14 -7.81
CA ALA A 495 -15.91 -14.70 -6.96
C ALA A 495 -14.79 -15.75 -6.94
N LEU A 496 -13.55 -15.27 -6.99
CA LEU A 496 -12.36 -16.09 -6.84
C LEU A 496 -11.65 -15.68 -5.55
N PRO A 497 -11.46 -16.57 -4.57
CA PRO A 497 -10.69 -16.26 -3.37
C PRO A 497 -9.24 -15.88 -3.70
N MET A 498 -8.62 -15.01 -2.88
CA MET A 498 -7.22 -14.61 -3.09
C MET A 498 -6.25 -15.80 -3.08
N GLU A 499 -6.45 -16.79 -2.21
CA GLU A 499 -5.69 -18.05 -2.20
C GLU A 499 -5.65 -18.74 -3.58
N LYS A 500 -6.74 -18.64 -4.36
CA LYS A 500 -6.83 -19.16 -5.73
C LYS A 500 -6.23 -18.23 -6.76
N MET A 501 -6.28 -16.92 -6.53
CA MET A 501 -5.56 -15.98 -7.39
C MET A 501 -4.04 -16.21 -7.31
N TYR A 502 -3.51 -16.58 -6.14
CA TYR A 502 -2.08 -16.86 -5.94
C TYR A 502 -1.55 -18.06 -6.74
N GLU A 503 -2.42 -18.87 -7.34
CA GLU A 503 -2.02 -19.92 -8.29
C GLU A 503 -1.52 -19.34 -9.63
N ALA A 504 -1.73 -18.04 -9.90
CA ALA A 504 -1.23 -17.35 -11.09
C ALA A 504 0.05 -16.54 -10.80
N LYS A 505 0.93 -16.42 -11.79
CA LYS A 505 2.19 -15.68 -11.68
C LYS A 505 2.01 -14.16 -11.53
N TYR A 506 1.02 -13.55 -12.18
CA TYR A 506 0.88 -12.10 -12.24
C TYR A 506 -0.45 -11.62 -11.68
N LEU A 507 -0.40 -10.68 -10.74
CA LEU A 507 -1.56 -10.15 -10.01
C LEU A 507 -1.70 -8.64 -10.20
N PRO A 508 -2.53 -8.20 -11.17
CA PRO A 508 -2.84 -6.78 -11.32
C PRO A 508 -3.54 -6.21 -10.08
N ASP A 509 -2.99 -5.15 -9.51
CA ASP A 509 -3.57 -4.39 -8.42
C ASP A 509 -4.03 -3.02 -8.93
N ILE A 510 -5.35 -2.81 -8.88
CA ILE A 510 -6.03 -1.65 -9.45
C ILE A 510 -6.90 -1.03 -8.35
N ASP A 511 -6.79 0.29 -8.20
CA ASP A 511 -7.56 1.09 -7.24
C ASP A 511 -9.07 0.78 -7.28
N GLY A 512 -9.72 0.94 -6.13
CA GLY A 512 -11.17 0.90 -5.96
C GLY A 512 -11.71 2.29 -5.69
N ASN A 513 -12.64 2.41 -4.74
CA ASN A 513 -13.13 3.72 -4.27
C ASN A 513 -11.98 4.59 -3.72
N SER A 514 -10.99 3.93 -3.13
CA SER A 514 -9.66 4.47 -2.85
C SER A 514 -8.58 3.46 -3.26
N PHE A 515 -7.53 3.27 -2.46
CA PHE A 515 -6.53 2.23 -2.64
C PHE A 515 -7.14 0.82 -2.72
N SER A 516 -6.40 -0.14 -3.28
CA SER A 516 -6.79 -1.55 -3.29
C SER A 516 -6.40 -2.24 -1.98
N GLY A 517 -7.39 -2.63 -1.17
CA GLY A 517 -7.17 -3.39 0.07
C GLY A 517 -6.53 -4.77 -0.12
N ARG A 518 -6.37 -5.26 -1.35
CA ARG A 518 -5.72 -6.55 -1.69
C ARG A 518 -4.20 -6.45 -1.81
N TYR A 519 -3.67 -5.24 -1.97
CA TYR A 519 -2.27 -5.02 -2.35
C TYR A 519 -1.29 -5.60 -1.34
N HIS A 520 -1.57 -5.42 -0.04
CA HIS A 520 -0.76 -5.99 1.03
C HIS A 520 -0.68 -7.53 0.95
N GLY A 521 -1.80 -8.21 0.72
CA GLY A 521 -1.81 -9.66 0.51
C GLY A 521 -1.08 -10.09 -0.76
N PHE A 522 -1.18 -9.32 -1.85
CA PHE A 522 -0.46 -9.60 -3.10
C PHE A 522 1.04 -9.49 -2.94
N LEU A 523 1.54 -8.43 -2.28
CA LEU A 523 2.96 -8.28 -1.99
C LEU A 523 3.49 -9.39 -1.08
N ARG A 524 2.66 -9.96 -0.21
CA ARG A 524 3.01 -11.10 0.64
C ARG A 524 2.84 -12.45 -0.05
N SER A 525 2.31 -12.50 -1.26
CA SER A 525 2.20 -13.75 -2.01
C SER A 525 3.49 -14.01 -2.79
N THR A 526 3.70 -15.25 -3.18
CA THR A 526 4.79 -15.66 -4.09
C THR A 526 4.51 -15.28 -5.56
N SER A 527 3.43 -14.53 -5.84
CA SER A 527 3.06 -14.03 -7.17
C SER A 527 3.52 -12.58 -7.35
N LEU A 528 3.69 -12.12 -8.60
CA LEU A 528 4.17 -10.79 -8.94
C LEU A 528 3.02 -9.76 -8.99
N PRO A 529 2.98 -8.76 -8.10
CA PRO A 529 1.98 -7.69 -8.19
C PRO A 529 2.36 -6.70 -9.31
N ILE A 530 1.38 -6.33 -10.14
CA ILE A 530 1.48 -5.26 -11.15
C ILE A 530 0.54 -4.14 -10.73
N LYS A 531 1.06 -3.04 -10.21
CA LYS A 531 0.27 -2.02 -9.52
C LYS A 531 0.08 -0.76 -10.34
N ALA A 532 -1.17 -0.32 -10.48
CA ALA A 532 -1.53 1.02 -10.88
C ALA A 532 -2.39 1.67 -9.79
N THR A 533 -1.93 2.83 -9.30
CA THR A 533 -2.63 3.57 -8.25
C THR A 533 -2.39 5.07 -8.35
N ILE A 534 -3.30 5.86 -7.80
CA ILE A 534 -3.12 7.30 -7.52
C ILE A 534 -3.00 7.60 -6.01
N TYR A 535 -3.08 6.57 -5.17
CA TYR A 535 -3.09 6.72 -3.71
C TYR A 535 -1.71 6.53 -3.10
N ASN A 536 -1.48 7.28 -2.03
CA ASN A 536 -0.37 7.12 -1.11
C ASN A 536 -0.83 6.33 0.11
N GLU A 537 0.05 5.45 0.57
CA GLU A 537 -0.13 4.62 1.75
C GLU A 537 1.10 4.74 2.68
N TRP A 538 0.95 4.31 3.94
CA TRP A 538 2.00 4.41 4.97
C TRP A 538 3.32 3.71 4.58
N HIS A 539 3.24 2.61 3.81
CA HIS A 539 4.38 1.78 3.44
C HIS A 539 5.10 2.24 2.17
N ASP A 540 4.66 3.31 1.51
CA ASP A 540 5.26 3.75 0.24
C ASP A 540 6.75 4.09 0.35
N SER A 541 7.19 4.57 1.51
CA SER A 541 8.62 4.84 1.79
C SER A 541 9.47 3.56 1.97
N ARG A 542 8.82 2.40 2.10
CA ARG A 542 9.45 1.09 2.31
C ARG A 542 9.48 0.25 1.04
N LEU A 543 8.66 0.56 0.04
CA LEU A 543 8.53 -0.24 -1.18
C LEU A 543 9.28 0.39 -2.36
N PHE A 544 10.02 -0.44 -3.10
CA PHE A 544 10.81 -0.02 -4.24
C PHE A 544 10.20 -0.61 -5.52
N PRO A 545 9.63 0.23 -6.41
CA PRO A 545 9.15 -0.24 -7.71
C PRO A 545 10.28 -0.93 -8.48
N TRP A 546 9.94 -1.97 -9.23
CA TRP A 546 10.87 -2.87 -9.94
C TRP A 546 11.72 -3.80 -9.05
N ILE A 547 11.56 -3.76 -7.73
CA ILE A 547 12.17 -4.70 -6.77
C ILE A 547 11.10 -5.50 -6.02
N HIS A 548 10.07 -4.82 -5.52
CA HIS A 548 9.01 -5.47 -4.73
C HIS A 548 7.70 -5.65 -5.51
N PHE A 549 7.53 -4.91 -6.60
CA PHE A 549 6.36 -4.96 -7.48
C PHE A 549 6.68 -4.29 -8.82
N VAL A 550 5.85 -4.52 -9.84
CA VAL A 550 5.94 -3.83 -11.12
C VAL A 550 4.99 -2.63 -11.13
N PRO A 551 5.48 -1.38 -11.25
CA PRO A 551 4.63 -0.22 -11.41
C PRO A 551 4.03 -0.16 -12.82
N MET A 552 2.76 0.22 -12.90
CA MET A 552 2.01 0.39 -14.15
C MET A 552 1.39 1.79 -14.18
N ASP A 553 1.31 2.36 -15.38
CA ASP A 553 0.68 3.66 -15.62
C ASP A 553 -0.84 3.61 -15.37
N ASN A 554 -1.44 4.70 -14.89
CA ASN A 554 -2.88 4.76 -14.60
C ASN A 554 -3.79 4.76 -15.85
N SER A 555 -3.23 5.01 -17.05
CA SER A 555 -3.88 4.75 -18.33
C SER A 555 -3.77 3.29 -18.78
N PHE A 556 -2.84 2.53 -18.19
CA PHE A 556 -2.42 1.17 -18.55
C PHE A 556 -1.76 1.05 -19.93
N ILE A 557 -1.22 2.13 -20.47
CA ILE A 557 -0.58 2.15 -21.80
C ILE A 557 0.60 1.16 -21.91
N ASP A 558 1.24 0.84 -20.79
CA ASP A 558 2.42 0.00 -20.68
C ASP A 558 2.11 -1.49 -20.37
N ILE A 559 0.85 -1.87 -20.13
CA ILE A 559 0.48 -3.24 -19.71
C ILE A 559 0.96 -4.31 -20.68
N TYR A 560 0.79 -4.10 -21.99
CA TYR A 560 1.20 -5.10 -22.98
C TYR A 560 2.71 -5.20 -23.10
N GLY A 561 3.44 -4.08 -22.93
CA GLY A 561 4.90 -4.09 -22.89
C GLY A 561 5.43 -4.79 -21.65
N ILE A 562 4.77 -4.61 -20.51
CA ILE A 562 5.10 -5.33 -19.26
C ILE A 562 4.90 -6.84 -19.46
N LEU A 563 3.75 -7.24 -20.00
CA LEU A 563 3.42 -8.64 -20.21
C LEU A 563 4.31 -9.30 -21.29
N ASP A 564 4.62 -8.61 -22.38
CA ASP A 564 5.51 -9.12 -23.45
C ASP A 564 6.93 -9.34 -22.91
N TYR A 565 7.41 -8.46 -22.02
CA TYR A 565 8.71 -8.62 -21.36
C TYR A 565 8.75 -9.85 -20.46
N PHE A 566 7.76 -10.05 -19.58
CA PHE A 566 7.81 -11.13 -18.59
C PHE A 566 7.33 -12.49 -19.13
N ILE A 567 6.22 -12.51 -19.89
CA ILE A 567 5.61 -13.76 -20.41
C ILE A 567 6.29 -14.20 -21.71
N GLY A 568 6.70 -13.25 -22.55
CA GLY A 568 7.18 -13.52 -23.90
C GLY A 568 6.05 -13.83 -24.88
N PHE A 569 6.44 -14.27 -26.07
CA PHE A 569 5.53 -14.57 -27.19
C PHE A 569 6.14 -15.65 -28.08
N GLU A 570 5.34 -16.52 -28.69
CA GLU A 570 5.74 -17.66 -29.55
C GLU A 570 7.16 -17.61 -30.14
N GLY A 571 8.07 -18.43 -29.59
CA GLY A 571 9.47 -18.52 -30.04
C GLY A 571 10.41 -17.44 -29.48
N PHE A 572 9.89 -16.49 -28.71
CA PHE A 572 10.62 -15.48 -27.95
C PHE A 572 10.40 -15.70 -26.46
N GLU A 573 11.46 -16.09 -25.76
CA GLU A 573 11.43 -16.26 -24.31
C GLU A 573 11.14 -14.92 -23.61
N GLY A 574 10.31 -14.99 -22.56
CA GLY A 574 10.11 -13.92 -21.60
C GLY A 574 11.14 -13.97 -20.47
N HIS A 575 11.10 -12.98 -19.59
CA HIS A 575 12.02 -12.85 -18.47
C HIS A 575 11.41 -13.46 -17.19
N ASP A 576 11.06 -14.74 -17.23
CA ASP A 576 10.38 -15.43 -16.12
C ASP A 576 11.18 -15.39 -14.82
N ALA A 577 12.51 -15.54 -14.91
CA ALA A 577 13.41 -15.42 -13.76
C ALA A 577 13.39 -14.02 -13.13
N MET A 578 13.14 -12.97 -13.93
CA MET A 578 13.04 -11.60 -13.42
C MET A 578 11.72 -11.41 -12.69
N ALA A 579 10.63 -11.94 -13.27
CA ALA A 579 9.33 -11.91 -12.62
C ALA A 579 9.36 -12.65 -11.26
N MET A 580 9.99 -13.83 -11.22
CA MET A 580 10.19 -14.60 -10.00
C MET A 580 10.97 -13.80 -8.95
N MET A 581 12.06 -13.17 -9.37
CA MET A 581 12.92 -12.38 -8.46
C MET A 581 12.14 -11.23 -7.82
N ILE A 582 11.38 -10.45 -8.61
CA ILE A 582 10.58 -9.34 -8.08
C ILE A 582 9.48 -9.84 -7.13
N ALA A 583 8.81 -10.96 -7.49
CA ALA A 583 7.76 -11.54 -6.65
C ALA A 583 8.30 -12.00 -5.29
N LEU A 584 9.38 -12.79 -5.29
CA LEU A 584 9.95 -13.36 -4.07
C LEU A 584 10.67 -12.32 -3.22
N GLU A 585 11.30 -11.31 -3.83
CA GLU A 585 11.88 -10.19 -3.06
C GLU A 585 10.77 -9.34 -2.43
N GLY A 586 9.65 -9.10 -3.14
CA GLY A 586 8.46 -8.45 -2.59
C GLY A 586 7.88 -9.20 -1.38
N GLU A 587 7.71 -10.52 -1.50
CA GLU A 587 7.22 -11.39 -0.43
C GLU A 587 8.12 -11.34 0.80
N ARG A 588 9.40 -11.64 0.60
CA ARG A 588 10.41 -11.63 1.66
C ARG A 588 10.48 -10.27 2.35
N TRP A 589 10.47 -9.20 1.58
CA TRP A 589 10.57 -7.84 2.11
C TRP A 589 9.36 -7.48 2.97
N MET A 590 8.15 -7.87 2.55
CA MET A 590 6.95 -7.63 3.34
C MET A 590 6.89 -8.41 4.65
N GLU A 591 7.54 -9.58 4.72
CA GLU A 591 7.74 -10.31 5.98
C GLU A 591 8.75 -9.63 6.93
N MET A 592 9.41 -8.56 6.50
CA MET A 592 10.33 -7.78 7.34
C MET A 592 9.84 -6.35 7.66
N VAL A 593 9.10 -5.72 6.74
CA VAL A 593 8.70 -4.30 6.91
C VAL A 593 7.19 -4.05 6.76
N GLY A 594 6.42 -5.08 6.45
CA GLY A 594 4.99 -5.00 6.19
C GLY A 594 4.13 -5.72 7.23
N ARG A 595 4.71 -6.26 8.30
CA ARG A 595 4.00 -7.04 9.31
C ARG A 595 3.09 -6.15 10.15
N ARG A 596 2.15 -6.76 10.89
CA ARG A 596 1.35 -6.05 11.90
C ARG A 596 2.23 -5.32 12.92
N VAL A 597 3.38 -5.90 13.28
CA VAL A 597 4.33 -5.26 14.20
C VAL A 597 4.99 -4.03 13.59
N ASP A 598 5.27 -4.02 12.28
CA ASP A 598 5.83 -2.85 11.58
C ASP A 598 4.79 -1.73 11.47
N MET A 599 3.52 -2.09 11.26
CA MET A 599 2.39 -1.15 11.34
C MET A 599 2.29 -0.52 12.74
N LYS A 600 2.40 -1.33 13.80
CA LYS A 600 2.42 -0.85 15.19
C LYS A 600 3.59 0.11 15.44
N ILE A 601 4.81 -0.24 15.00
CA ILE A 601 6.01 0.59 15.14
C ILE A 601 5.83 1.94 14.43
N TYR A 602 5.24 1.94 13.23
CA TYR A 602 4.92 3.17 12.51
C TYR A 602 3.90 4.03 13.27
N VAL A 603 2.78 3.44 13.73
CA VAL A 603 1.72 4.17 14.43
C VAL A 603 2.21 4.67 15.80
N TRP A 604 3.01 3.89 16.54
CA TRP A 604 3.60 4.33 17.79
C TRP A 604 4.42 5.60 17.56
N ARG A 605 5.32 5.58 16.56
CA ARG A 605 6.10 6.78 16.22
C ARG A 605 5.22 7.95 15.83
N LEU A 606 4.22 7.70 14.99
CA LEU A 606 3.27 8.72 14.57
C LEU A 606 2.56 9.37 15.76
N LEU A 607 2.13 8.59 16.75
CA LEU A 607 1.39 9.11 17.90
C LEU A 607 2.27 9.85 18.91
N LEU A 608 3.54 9.46 19.09
CA LEU A 608 4.50 10.27 19.85
C LEU A 608 4.71 11.64 19.20
N GLU A 609 4.81 11.67 17.87
CA GLU A 609 4.97 12.91 17.12
C GLU A 609 3.70 13.75 17.11
N TRP A 610 2.53 13.14 16.91
CA TRP A 610 1.25 13.84 16.92
C TRP A 610 0.95 14.46 18.29
N ALA A 611 1.16 13.70 19.37
CA ALA A 611 1.05 14.24 20.72
C ALA A 611 2.01 15.42 20.94
N ARG A 612 3.23 15.35 20.39
CA ARG A 612 4.16 16.48 20.44
C ARG A 612 3.64 17.68 19.67
N VAL A 613 3.13 17.53 18.45
CA VAL A 613 2.57 18.65 17.67
C VAL A 613 1.45 19.37 18.43
N CYS A 614 0.67 18.59 19.18
CA CYS A 614 -0.44 19.06 20.01
C CYS A 614 -0.02 19.60 21.39
N ASP A 615 1.25 19.53 21.81
CA ASP A 615 1.69 19.98 23.14
C ASP A 615 2.04 21.49 23.14
N ASP A 616 1.74 22.20 24.22
CA ASP A 616 2.11 23.63 24.36
C ASP A 616 3.63 23.82 24.47
N GLY A 617 4.35 22.83 24.99
CA GLY A 617 5.80 22.78 25.10
C GLY A 617 6.52 22.17 23.89
N ARG A 618 5.84 21.98 22.75
CA ARG A 618 6.34 21.20 21.61
C ARG A 618 7.73 21.57 21.06
N GLU A 619 8.16 22.81 21.23
CA GLU A 619 9.46 23.31 20.77
C GLU A 619 10.63 22.84 21.65
N VAL A 620 10.38 22.57 22.94
CA VAL A 620 11.41 22.10 23.89
C VAL A 620 11.23 20.63 24.25
N LEU A 621 10.15 20.01 23.81
CA LEU A 621 9.85 18.61 24.09
C LEU A 621 10.73 17.66 23.25
N GLY A 622 11.45 16.77 23.93
CA GLY A 622 12.31 15.81 23.26
C GLY A 622 12.96 14.79 24.19
N TRP A 623 13.73 13.89 23.58
CA TRP A 623 14.52 12.86 24.24
C TRP A 623 15.99 13.07 23.90
N VAL A 624 16.82 13.13 24.95
CA VAL A 624 18.26 13.41 24.89
C VAL A 624 19.11 12.45 25.74
N GLY A 625 18.53 11.32 26.16
CA GLY A 625 19.21 10.36 27.03
C GLY A 625 20.50 9.77 26.44
N ASP A 626 20.66 9.75 25.11
CA ASP A 626 21.91 9.39 24.44
C ASP A 626 23.02 10.45 24.56
N LEU A 627 22.67 11.71 24.80
CA LEU A 627 23.60 12.84 24.90
C LEU A 627 24.01 13.15 26.34
N GLU A 628 23.16 12.85 27.32
CA GLU A 628 23.43 13.11 28.74
C GLU A 628 24.56 12.26 29.30
N ARG A 629 24.75 11.04 28.79
CA ARG A 629 25.82 10.11 29.22
C ARG A 629 27.23 10.54 28.78
N GLY A 630 27.35 11.57 27.92
CA GLY A 630 28.63 12.10 27.43
C GLY A 630 29.34 13.09 28.36
N PHE A 631 28.66 13.63 29.37
CA PHE A 631 29.25 14.62 30.30
C PHE A 631 29.94 14.00 31.54
N GLY A 632 30.04 12.66 31.61
CA GLY A 632 30.73 11.93 32.68
C GLY A 632 32.15 11.44 32.34
N GLY A 633 32.64 11.68 31.12
CA GLY A 633 33.99 11.34 30.70
C GLY A 633 35.00 12.41 31.13
N THR A 634 35.82 12.08 32.12
CA THR A 634 36.89 12.92 32.65
C THR A 634 37.78 13.46 31.52
N VAL A 635 37.96 14.78 31.48
CA VAL A 635 39.08 15.41 30.78
C VAL A 635 40.37 14.86 31.40
N VAL A 636 41.15 14.12 30.61
CA VAL A 636 42.59 13.92 30.80
C VAL A 636 43.28 14.17 29.48
#